data_AF-P69756-F1
#
_entry.id   AF-P69756-F1
#
_cell.length_a   1.000
_cell.length_b   1.000
_cell.length_c   1.000
_cell.angle_alpha   90.00
_cell.angle_beta   90.00
_cell.angle_gamma   90.00
#
_symmetry.space_group_name_H-M   'P 1'
#
loop_
_entity.id
_entity.type
_entity.pdbx_description
1 polymer ?
#
loop_
_entity_poly.entity_id
_entity_poly.type
_entity_poly.pdbx_seq_one_letter_code
_entity_poly.pdbx_strand_id
1 'polypeptide(L)' 'EACYNAGTFCGIKPGLCCSAICLSFVCISFDF' A
#
# COMPACT_ATOMS: atom_id res chain seq x y z
N GLU A 1 -6.03 8.70 10.12
CA GLU A 1 -5.73 8.96 8.69
C GLU A 1 -6.28 7.83 7.83
N ALA A 2 -6.75 8.08 6.59
CA ALA A 2 -7.26 7.02 5.71
C ALA A 2 -6.13 6.53 4.79
N CYS A 3 -5.45 5.45 5.19
CA CYS A 3 -4.46 4.77 4.36
C CYS A 3 -5.03 3.43 3.87
N TYR A 4 -4.50 2.92 2.75
CA TYR A 4 -4.88 1.66 2.16
C TYR A 4 -4.16 0.49 2.85
N ASN A 5 -4.93 -0.53 3.25
CA ASN A 5 -4.41 -1.74 3.87
C ASN A 5 -3.66 -2.63 2.87
N ALA A 6 -2.88 -3.59 3.38
CA ALA A 6 -2.26 -4.63 2.58
C ALA A 6 -3.26 -5.30 1.62
N GLY A 7 -2.84 -5.56 0.38
CA GLY A 7 -3.65 -6.14 -0.68
C GLY A 7 -4.57 -5.17 -1.41
N THR A 8 -4.67 -3.91 -0.96
CA THR A 8 -5.48 -2.89 -1.64
C THR A 8 -4.77 -2.39 -2.90
N PHE A 9 -5.53 -2.12 -3.96
CA PHE A 9 -5.00 -1.49 -5.18
C PHE A 9 -4.64 -0.01 -4.92
N CYS A 10 -3.36 0.33 -5.01
CA CYS A 10 -2.82 1.69 -4.88
C CYS A 10 -2.55 2.36 -6.23
N GLY A 11 -2.67 1.62 -7.34
CA GLY A 11 -2.38 2.14 -8.67
C GLY A 11 -0.92 2.62 -8.75
N ILE A 12 -0.73 3.92 -8.94
CA ILE A 12 0.60 4.55 -9.05
C ILE A 12 0.94 5.45 -7.84
N LYS A 13 0.11 5.44 -6.79
CA LYS A 13 0.27 6.34 -5.63
C LYS A 13 0.78 5.56 -4.40
N PRO A 14 2.11 5.47 -4.19
CA PRO A 14 2.68 4.76 -3.05
C PRO A 14 2.32 5.41 -1.70
N GLY A 15 2.15 6.74 -1.67
CA GLY A 15 1.89 7.49 -0.45
C GLY A 15 0.51 7.32 0.17
N LEU A 16 -0.36 6.48 -0.40
CA LEU A 16 -1.68 6.19 0.18
C LEU A 16 -1.72 4.87 0.95
N CYS A 17 -0.73 4.00 0.80
CA CYS A 17 -0.67 2.74 1.54
C CYS A 17 -0.31 2.97 3.01
N CYS A 18 -0.91 2.22 3.94
CA CYS A 18 -0.53 2.25 5.35
C CYS A 18 0.90 1.74 5.55
N SER A 19 1.35 0.86 4.66
CA SER A 19 2.74 0.45 4.53
C SER A 19 3.43 1.29 3.48
N ALA A 20 4.72 1.55 3.66
CA ALA A 20 5.48 2.46 2.81
C ALA A 20 5.67 2.00 1.35
N ILE A 21 5.10 0.85 0.95
CA ILE A 21 5.40 0.20 -0.31
C ILE A 21 4.10 -0.15 -1.06
N CYS A 22 3.95 0.47 -2.23
CA CYS A 22 3.00 0.09 -3.28
C CYS A 22 3.79 -0.64 -4.37
N LEU A 23 3.73 -1.98 -4.37
CA LEU A 23 4.45 -2.81 -5.31
C LEU A 23 3.49 -3.30 -6.38
N SER A 24 3.83 -3.14 -7.66
CA SER A 24 3.01 -3.63 -8.78
C SER A 24 1.53 -3.26 -8.65
N PHE A 25 1.26 -2.01 -8.28
CA PHE A 25 -0.09 -1.45 -8.10
C PHE A 25 -0.87 -1.93 -6.86
N VAL A 26 -0.27 -2.73 -5.98
CA VAL A 26 -0.89 -3.17 -4.71
C VAL A 26 -0.08 -2.75 -3.48
N CYS A 27 -0.79 -2.34 -2.43
CA CYS A 27 -0.17 -2.06 -1.14
C CYS A 27 0.31 -3.36 -0.54
N ILE A 28 1.58 -3.42 -0.17
CA ILE A 28 2.15 -4.59 0.50
C ILE A 28 2.66 -4.20 1.88
N SER A 29 2.37 -5.03 2.87
CA SER A 29 2.88 -4.90 4.23
C SER A 29 3.89 -5.99 4.48
N PHE A 30 5.08 -5.62 4.97
CA PHE A 30 6.07 -6.53 5.52
C PHE A 30 6.01 -6.47 7.04
N ASP A 31 4.89 -6.92 7.60
CA ASP A 31 4.83 -7.28 9.01
C ASP A 31 5.21 -8.77 9.07
N PHE A 32 6.35 -9.08 9.68
CA PHE A 32 6.90 -10.44 9.79
C PHE A 32 6.32 -11.16 11.01
#